data_AF-A0A6H3NV10-F1
#
_entry.id   AF-A0A6H3NV10-F1
#
_cell.length_a   1.000
_cell.length_b   1.000
_cell.length_c   1.000
_cell.angle_alpha   90.00
_cell.angle_beta   90.00
_cell.angle_gamma   90.00
#
_symmetry.space_group_name_H-M   'P 1'
#
loop_
_entity.id
_entity.type
_entity.pdbx_description
1 polymer ?
#
loop_
_entity_poly.entity_id
_entity_poly.type
_entity_poly.pdbx_seq_one_letter_code
_entity_poly.pdbx_strand_id
1 'polypeptide(L)'
;MITPHKYLNLDLSIMNISAFILQNFKQMPILSYNDIINSSINSFGDNVKEVIPYALSFLFMLDKIEYLGNELDAFQLKGDLIETQ
;
A
#
# COMPACT_ATOMS: atom_id res chain seq x y z
N MET A 1 -21.61 -2.66 22.18
CA MET A 1 -20.45 -1.95 21.60
C MET A 1 -20.98 -1.03 20.52
N ILE A 2 -20.62 0.26 20.51
CA ILE A 2 -21.05 1.18 19.44
C ILE A 2 -20.17 0.87 18.24
N THR A 3 -20.69 0.15 17.25
CA THR A 3 -19.93 -0.21 16.05
C THR A 3 -19.99 0.97 15.07
N PRO A 4 -18.86 1.62 14.76
CA PRO A 4 -18.85 2.83 13.95
C PRO A 4 -18.99 2.47 12.46
N HIS A 5 -20.22 2.25 11.99
CA HIS A 5 -20.44 1.78 10.61
C HIS A 5 -20.61 2.88 9.55
N LYS A 6 -20.94 4.13 9.92
CA LYS A 6 -21.37 5.12 8.92
C LYS A 6 -20.22 5.91 8.27
N TYR A 7 -19.13 6.16 8.99
CA TYR A 7 -18.02 7.01 8.54
C TYR A 7 -16.62 6.44 8.82
N LEU A 8 -16.53 5.27 9.47
CA LEU A 8 -15.25 4.63 9.80
C LEU A 8 -15.16 3.29 9.07
N ASN A 9 -14.78 3.33 7.80
CA ASN A 9 -14.45 2.11 7.07
C ASN A 9 -12.99 1.73 7.35
N LEU A 10 -12.78 0.79 8.28
CA LEU A 10 -11.46 0.31 8.67
C LEU A 10 -10.76 -0.46 7.55
N ASP A 11 -11.52 -1.09 6.65
CA ASP A 11 -10.97 -1.83 5.53
C ASP A 11 -10.26 -0.89 4.56
N LEU A 12 -10.79 0.33 4.39
CA LEU A 12 -10.20 1.40 3.59
C LEU A 12 -9.31 2.33 4.42
N SER A 13 -8.92 1.96 5.64
CA SER A 13 -8.00 2.78 6.42
C SER A 13 -6.61 2.79 5.75
N ILE A 14 -5.92 3.95 5.82
CA ILE A 14 -4.56 4.10 5.30
C ILE A 14 -3.65 2.99 5.84
N MET A 15 -3.82 2.63 7.11
CA MET A 15 -3.03 1.59 7.77
C MET A 15 -3.26 0.20 7.15
N ASN A 16 -4.52 -0.18 6.91
CA ASN A 16 -4.85 -1.47 6.31
C ASN A 16 -4.37 -1.56 4.85
N ILE A 17 -4.60 -0.51 4.06
CA ILE A 17 -4.14 -0.46 2.66
C ILE A 17 -2.61 -0.47 2.59
N SER A 18 -1.93 0.24 3.49
CA SER A 18 -0.45 0.21 3.56
C SER A 18 0.08 -1.18 3.89
N ALA A 19 -0.56 -1.90 4.84
CA ALA A 19 -0.18 -3.27 5.18
C ALA A 19 -0.38 -4.23 4.00
N PHE A 20 -1.51 -4.10 3.29
CA PHE A 20 -1.78 -4.87 2.07
C PHE A 20 -0.71 -4.61 0.98
N ILE A 21 -0.40 -3.34 0.72
CA ILE A 21 0.64 -2.95 -0.26
C ILE A 21 2.00 -3.56 0.13
N LEU A 22 2.39 -3.49 1.41
CA LEU A 22 3.63 -4.12 1.89
C LEU A 22 3.62 -5.65 1.70
N GLN A 23 2.48 -6.31 1.87
CA GLN A 23 2.37 -7.74 1.62
C GLN A 23 2.57 -8.08 0.14
N ASN A 24 2.07 -7.25 -0.78
CA ASN A 24 2.31 -7.41 -2.21
C ASN A 24 3.80 -7.25 -2.54
N PHE A 25 4.50 -6.31 -1.92
CA PHE A 25 5.95 -6.15 -2.10
C PHE A 25 6.78 -7.36 -1.64
N LYS A 26 6.30 -8.13 -0.64
CA LYS A 26 6.96 -9.38 -0.23
C LYS A 26 6.89 -10.47 -1.30
N GLN A 27 5.87 -10.42 -2.16
CA GLN A 27 5.70 -11.38 -3.26
C GLN A 27 6.42 -10.91 -4.52
N MET A 28 6.38 -9.61 -4.82
CA MET A 28 7.02 -9.00 -5.97
C MET A 28 7.79 -7.74 -5.52
N PRO A 29 9.14 -7.77 -5.53
CA PRO A 29 9.96 -6.70 -4.94
C PRO A 29 9.76 -5.32 -5.57
N ILE A 30 9.34 -5.27 -6.83
CA ILE A 30 9.07 -4.06 -7.60
C ILE A 30 7.63 -4.15 -8.10
N LEU A 31 6.82 -3.13 -7.81
CA LEU A 31 5.43 -3.04 -8.25
C LEU A 31 5.21 -1.72 -8.99
N SER A 32 4.60 -1.76 -10.18
CA SER A 32 4.17 -0.54 -10.86
C SER A 32 2.97 0.08 -10.12
N TYR A 33 2.75 1.38 -10.31
CA TYR A 33 1.59 2.06 -9.75
C TYR A 33 0.27 1.40 -10.20
N ASN A 34 0.20 0.96 -11.45
CA ASN A 34 -0.96 0.24 -11.99
C ASN A 34 -1.16 -1.14 -11.32
N ASP A 35 -0.09 -1.88 -11.03
CA ASP A 35 -0.20 -3.17 -10.33
C ASP A 35 -0.75 -2.99 -8.91
N ILE A 36 -0.29 -1.93 -8.22
CA ILE A 36 -0.77 -1.58 -6.88
C ILE A 36 -2.25 -1.21 -6.93
N ILE A 37 -2.67 -0.43 -7.92
CA ILE A 37 -4.08 -0.08 -8.12
C ILE A 37 -4.93 -1.32 -8.38
N ASN A 38 -4.55 -2.14 -9.36
CA ASN A 38 -5.34 -3.29 -9.78
C ASN A 38 -5.46 -4.33 -8.65
N SER A 39 -4.36 -4.64 -7.97
CA SER A 39 -4.36 -5.56 -6.82
C SER A 39 -5.23 -5.05 -5.66
N SER A 40 -5.20 -3.74 -5.40
CA SER A 40 -6.01 -3.10 -4.35
C SER A 40 -7.49 -3.10 -4.71
N ILE A 41 -7.87 -2.74 -5.94
CA ILE A 41 -9.27 -2.76 -6.40
C ILE A 41 -9.83 -4.18 -6.35
N ASN A 42 -9.06 -5.17 -6.79
CA ASN A 42 -9.49 -6.57 -6.75
C ASN A 42 -9.76 -7.07 -5.33
N SER A 43 -9.11 -6.46 -4.32
CA SER A 43 -9.24 -6.87 -2.92
C SER A 43 -10.27 -6.05 -2.12
N PHE A 44 -10.39 -4.75 -2.39
CA PHE A 44 -11.18 -3.80 -1.59
C PHE A 44 -12.27 -3.06 -2.37
N GLY A 45 -12.38 -3.28 -3.69
CA GLY A 45 -13.29 -2.57 -4.58
C GLY A 45 -12.79 -1.17 -4.99
N ASP A 46 -13.56 -0.50 -5.84
CA ASP A 46 -13.15 0.77 -6.47
C ASP A 46 -12.86 1.91 -5.50
N ASN A 47 -13.51 1.92 -4.33
CA ASN A 47 -13.39 3.01 -3.34
C ASN A 47 -11.96 3.14 -2.78
N VAL A 48 -11.13 2.10 -2.91
CA VAL A 48 -9.74 2.12 -2.44
C VAL A 48 -8.85 3.08 -3.23
N LYS A 49 -9.23 3.41 -4.48
CA LYS A 49 -8.46 4.29 -5.38
C LYS A 49 -8.10 5.63 -4.75
N GLU A 50 -9.02 6.19 -3.95
CA GLU A 50 -8.82 7.46 -3.27
C GLU A 50 -7.81 7.36 -2.12
N VAL A 51 -7.63 6.17 -1.54
CA VAL A 51 -6.78 5.94 -0.37
C VAL A 51 -5.34 5.57 -0.76
N ILE A 52 -5.15 4.94 -1.92
CA ILE A 52 -3.84 4.45 -2.38
C ILE A 52 -2.74 5.53 -2.35
N PRO A 53 -2.95 6.76 -2.87
CA PRO A 53 -1.90 7.79 -2.83
C PRO A 53 -1.48 8.14 -1.40
N TYR A 54 -2.42 8.14 -0.45
CA TYR A 54 -2.13 8.40 0.95
C TYR A 54 -1.39 7.22 1.62
N ALA A 55 -1.74 5.98 1.28
CA ALA A 55 -1.03 4.79 1.76
C ALA A 55 0.42 4.75 1.24
N LEU A 56 0.63 5.05 -0.04
CA LEU A 56 1.98 5.15 -0.62
C LEU A 56 2.78 6.30 0.00
N SER A 57 2.16 7.47 0.17
CA SER A 57 2.78 8.62 0.84
C SER A 57 3.19 8.27 2.27
N PHE A 58 2.32 7.57 3.00
CA PHE A 58 2.59 7.12 4.36
C PHE A 58 3.79 6.16 4.41
N LEU A 59 3.82 5.13 3.56
CA LEU A 59 4.94 4.19 3.49
C LEU A 59 6.25 4.87 3.08
N PHE A 60 6.19 5.82 2.15
CA PHE A 60 7.34 6.60 1.72
C PHE A 60 7.88 7.48 2.85
N MET A 61 7.00 8.17 3.58
CA MET A 61 7.38 8.97 4.76
C MET A 61 7.99 8.14 5.89
N LEU A 62 7.60 6.87 6.01
CA LEU A 62 8.17 5.92 6.96
C LEU A 62 9.46 5.24 6.46
N ASP A 63 10.00 5.68 5.32
CA ASP A 63 11.19 5.12 4.70
C ASP A 63 11.07 3.62 4.37
N LYS A 64 9.84 3.14 4.11
CA LYS A 64 9.56 1.72 3.81
C LYS A 64 9.57 1.39 2.33
N ILE A 65 9.27 2.38 1.50
CA ILE A 65 9.29 2.25 0.05
C ILE A 65 10.03 3.42 -0.57
N GLU A 66 10.55 3.21 -1.77
CA GLU A 66 11.07 4.26 -2.62
C GLU A 66 10.39 4.23 -3.98
N TYR A 67 10.36 5.41 -4.63
CA TYR A 67 9.75 5.60 -5.93
C TYR A 67 10.82 5.64 -7.02
N LEU A 68 10.68 4.78 -8.02
CA LEU A 68 11.58 4.61 -9.16
C LEU A 68 11.09 5.47 -10.34
N GLY A 69 11.13 6.80 -10.14
CA GLY A 69 10.33 7.78 -10.88
C GLY A 69 10.75 8.21 -12.29
N ASN A 70 11.63 7.48 -12.99
CA ASN A 70 12.16 7.97 -14.28
C ASN A 70 11.82 7.10 -15.50
N GLU A 71 11.49 5.81 -15.33
CA GLU A 71 11.16 4.91 -16.47
C GLU A 71 10.08 3.88 -16.16
N LEU A 72 9.90 3.51 -14.89
CA LEU A 72 9.09 2.34 -14.51
C LEU A 72 7.74 2.70 -13.89
N ASP A 73 7.54 3.96 -13.45
CA ASP A 73 6.39 4.37 -12.63
C ASP A 73 6.07 3.31 -11.55
N ALA A 74 7.10 3.00 -10.78
CA ALA A 74 7.13 1.84 -9.90
C ALA A 74 7.71 2.18 -8.54
N PHE A 75 7.43 1.30 -7.60
CA PHE A 75 7.88 1.38 -6.22
C PHE A 75 8.65 0.12 -5.87
N GLN A 76 9.57 0.23 -4.92
CA GLN A 76 10.23 -0.92 -4.31
C GLN A 76 10.39 -0.70 -2.80
N LEU A 77 10.64 -1.79 -2.06
CA LEU A 77 10.95 -1.68 -0.63
C LEU A 77 12.30 -1.02 -0.41
N LYS A 78 12.38 -0.18 0.62
CA LYS A 78 13.61 0.49 1.04
C LYS A 78 14.13 -0.13 2.35
N GLY A 79 15.34 -0.69 2.29
CA GLY A 79 16.13 -1.14 3.45
C GLY A 79 15.84 -2.54 3.99
N ASP A 80 16.91 -3.17 4.50
CA ASP A 80 17.04 -4.59 4.85
C ASP A 80 15.87 -5.19 5.62
N LEU A 81 15.43 -6.37 5.16
CA LEU A 81 14.74 -7.33 6.00
C LEU A 81 15.62 -7.51 7.24
N ILE A 82 15.18 -7.00 8.39
CA ILE A 82 15.71 -7.46 9.67
C ILE A 82 15.38 -8.96 9.68
N GLU A 83 16.35 -9.78 9.26
CA GLU A 83 16.35 -11.22 9.48
C GLU A 83 16.18 -11.39 10.98
N THR A 84 14.95 -11.69 11.38
CA THR A 84 14.68 -12.18 12.72
C THR A 84 15.11 -13.64 12.69
N GLN A 85 16.36 -13.86 13.09
CA GLN A 85 16.91 -15.18 13.45
C GLN A 85 16.05 -15.84 14.54
#